data_AF-A0A7J8XNV8-F1
#
_entry.id   AF-A0A7J8XNV8-F1
#
_cell.length_a   1.000
_cell.length_b   1.000
_cell.length_c   1.000
_cell.angle_alpha   90.00
_cell.angle_beta   90.00
_cell.angle_gamma   90.00
#
_symmetry.space_group_name_H-M   'P 1'
#
loop_
_entity.id
_entity.type
_entity.pdbx_description
1 polymer ?
#
loop_
_entity_poly.entity_id
_entity_poly.type
_entity_poly.pdbx_seq_one_letter_code
_entity_poly.pdbx_strand_id
1 'polypeptide(L)'
;FPDSAEVFRAETQDGGDAKVEVSPRDIVYTQPAEPQEGEEPEILHKLDLRYGGISWCDDSLALVYESWYKTRRTRTWVISPGSKDVSPRILFDRSSEDVYSDPGSPMLRRTSTGNYVIAKLRKENDDATYLLLNGNGATPEGDIPFLDLFDINTGSKERIWESDKEKYYESVVALLSDQKEGDIHINDLKILTSKESKTENTQYYIQSWPDKKLCQITDFPHPYPQLASLQKEMIRYERKDGVQLTATLYMPPGYDPSKDGPLPCLVWSYPGEFKSKDAAGQVRGSPNEFAILSGPTIPIIGEGDEEANDRYVEQLVASAEAAVEEVIRRGVAHPNKIAVGGHSYGAFMTANLLAHAPHLFCCGIARSGAYNRTLTPFGFQNEDRTLWEATNTYVEMSPFMSANRIKKPILLIHGEEDNNPGTLTMQVYGFPHPRMNYAILDSPLRLLDRKAEPVTHFFLDAYHKSLPLFAYLLVGHIHTIQSDRFFNALKGHGALCRLVILPFESHGYSARESIMHVLWETDRWLQKHCVSNTSEVSADIGKSKDGEGKEVTDIENKAVAASGGGGAELADDIESGQFHSKRRSLMW
;
A
#
# COMPACT_ATOMS: atom_id res chain seq x y z
N PHE A 1 17.65 -31.02 -26.35
CA PHE A 1 16.34 -30.40 -26.07
C PHE A 1 15.50 -30.55 -27.33
N PRO A 2 14.71 -31.61 -27.51
CA PRO A 2 14.04 -31.87 -28.79
C PRO A 2 12.53 -31.60 -28.77
N ASP A 3 12.02 -30.78 -27.84
CA ASP A 3 10.61 -30.37 -27.84
C ASP A 3 10.55 -28.87 -28.15
N SER A 4 9.79 -28.51 -29.17
CA SER A 4 9.60 -27.14 -29.67
C SER A 4 9.14 -26.21 -28.54
N ALA A 5 9.92 -25.17 -28.26
CA ALA A 5 9.47 -24.08 -27.40
C ALA A 5 8.61 -23.13 -28.22
N GLU A 6 7.59 -22.53 -27.59
CA GLU A 6 6.77 -21.46 -28.18
C GLU A 6 6.94 -20.17 -27.38
N VAL A 7 6.83 -19.04 -28.07
CA VAL A 7 6.80 -17.71 -27.50
C VAL A 7 5.40 -17.14 -27.72
N PHE A 8 4.88 -16.45 -26.72
CA PHE A 8 3.66 -15.67 -26.85
C PHE A 8 3.95 -14.18 -26.66
N ARG A 9 3.16 -13.33 -27.34
CA ARG A 9 3.21 -11.87 -27.16
C ARG A 9 1.79 -11.30 -27.15
N ALA A 10 1.55 -10.31 -26.31
CA ALA A 10 0.31 -9.54 -26.31
C ALA A 10 0.57 -8.18 -26.98
N GLU A 11 -0.32 -7.77 -27.88
CA GLU A 11 -0.22 -6.53 -28.65
C GLU A 11 -1.48 -5.69 -28.49
N THR A 12 -1.32 -4.45 -28.03
CA THR A 12 -2.42 -3.50 -27.86
C THR A 12 -2.83 -2.91 -29.21
N GLN A 13 -4.14 -2.84 -29.47
CA GLN A 13 -4.70 -2.41 -30.75
C GLN A 13 -5.08 -0.91 -30.76
N ASP A 14 -4.96 -0.23 -29.62
CA ASP A 14 -5.19 1.20 -29.47
C ASP A 14 -3.91 2.04 -29.59
N GLY A 15 -2.83 1.47 -30.13
CA GLY A 15 -1.53 2.16 -30.22
C GLY A 15 -0.93 2.48 -28.86
N GLY A 16 -1.41 1.84 -27.78
CA GLY A 16 -1.00 2.08 -26.40
C GLY A 16 -1.79 3.18 -25.68
N ASP A 17 -2.75 3.83 -26.34
CA ASP A 17 -3.61 4.84 -25.71
C ASP A 17 -4.92 4.23 -25.21
N ALA A 18 -5.04 4.04 -23.89
CA ALA A 18 -6.23 3.49 -23.26
C ALA A 18 -7.51 4.35 -23.45
N LYS A 19 -7.40 5.60 -23.94
CA LYS A 19 -8.56 6.46 -24.27
C LYS A 19 -9.17 6.15 -25.63
N VAL A 20 -8.45 5.45 -26.51
CA VAL A 20 -8.95 5.08 -27.83
C VAL A 20 -9.84 3.83 -27.68
N GLU A 21 -11.06 3.93 -28.20
CA GLU A 21 -12.01 2.81 -28.23
C GLU A 21 -11.76 1.93 -29.46
N VAL A 22 -11.43 0.67 -29.21
CA VAL A 22 -11.13 -0.36 -30.21
C VAL A 22 -11.67 -1.72 -29.73
N SER A 23 -12.03 -2.59 -30.67
CA SER A 23 -12.32 -4.00 -30.41
C SER A 23 -11.77 -4.85 -31.57
N PRO A 24 -10.96 -5.88 -31.29
CA PRO A 24 -10.41 -6.22 -29.98
C PRO A 24 -9.47 -5.13 -29.45
N ARG A 25 -9.34 -5.01 -28.12
CA ARG A 25 -8.42 -4.08 -27.48
C ARG A 25 -7.00 -4.62 -27.45
N ASP A 26 -6.84 -5.90 -27.10
CA ASP A 26 -5.56 -6.57 -27.10
C ASP A 26 -5.67 -7.89 -27.88
N ILE A 27 -4.60 -8.27 -28.58
CA ILE A 27 -4.49 -9.55 -29.28
C ILE A 27 -3.29 -10.29 -28.73
N VAL A 28 -3.50 -11.55 -28.35
CA VAL A 28 -2.43 -12.47 -27.94
C VAL A 28 -2.06 -13.34 -29.12
N TYR A 29 -0.78 -13.36 -29.44
CA TYR A 29 -0.18 -14.17 -30.49
C TYR A 29 0.70 -15.26 -29.90
N THR A 30 0.85 -16.37 -30.64
CA THR A 30 1.83 -17.43 -30.39
C THR A 30 2.68 -17.68 -31.63
N GLN A 31 3.89 -18.14 -31.43
CA GLN A 31 4.83 -18.48 -32.49
C GLN A 31 5.86 -19.49 -31.96
N PRO A 32 6.39 -20.42 -32.79
CA PRO A 32 7.57 -21.20 -32.42
C PRO A 32 8.73 -20.29 -31.99
N ALA A 33 9.51 -20.72 -30.99
CA ALA A 33 10.67 -19.96 -30.50
C ALA A 33 11.78 -19.85 -31.56
N GLU A 34 11.83 -20.80 -32.50
CA GLU A 34 12.68 -20.78 -33.68
C GLU A 34 11.79 -20.81 -34.94
N PRO A 35 11.15 -19.68 -35.29
CA PRO A 35 10.25 -19.63 -36.43
C PRO A 35 11.03 -19.77 -37.74
N GLN A 36 10.41 -20.39 -38.74
CA GLN A 36 10.96 -20.43 -40.09
C GLN A 36 10.94 -19.03 -40.71
N GLU A 37 11.83 -18.77 -41.67
CA GLU A 37 11.90 -17.48 -42.35
C GLU A 37 10.56 -17.16 -43.05
N GLY A 38 9.92 -16.07 -42.64
CA GLY A 38 8.60 -15.66 -43.13
C GLY A 38 7.40 -16.30 -42.42
N GLU A 39 7.62 -17.09 -41.37
CA GLU A 39 6.54 -17.59 -40.51
C GLU A 39 5.99 -16.46 -39.64
N GLU A 40 4.71 -16.12 -39.82
CA GLU A 40 4.04 -15.06 -39.06
C GLU A 40 3.42 -15.62 -37.77
N PRO A 41 3.36 -14.82 -36.68
CA PRO A 41 2.70 -15.22 -35.45
C PRO A 41 1.20 -15.51 -35.67
N GLU A 42 0.72 -16.56 -35.03
CA GLU A 42 -0.68 -16.92 -35.07
C GLU A 42 -1.45 -16.25 -33.93
N ILE A 43 -2.72 -15.91 -34.16
CA ILE A 43 -3.58 -15.37 -33.10
C ILE A 43 -4.01 -16.52 -32.19
N LEU A 44 -3.59 -16.45 -30.93
CA LEU A 44 -4.06 -17.34 -29.86
C LEU A 44 -5.43 -16.89 -29.36
N HIS A 45 -5.59 -15.60 -29.03
CA HIS A 45 -6.85 -15.08 -28.51
C HIS A 45 -6.98 -13.56 -28.70
N LYS A 46 -8.22 -13.07 -28.74
CA LYS A 46 -8.57 -11.65 -28.88
C LYS A 46 -9.36 -11.23 -27.65
N LEU A 47 -8.99 -10.09 -27.07
CA LEU A 47 -9.54 -9.59 -25.82
C LEU A 47 -10.17 -8.22 -26.05
N ASP A 48 -11.32 -7.98 -25.43
CA ASP A 48 -12.01 -6.67 -25.50
C ASP A 48 -11.55 -5.73 -24.37
N LEU A 49 -10.89 -6.28 -23.34
CA LEU A 49 -10.25 -5.55 -22.25
C LEU A 49 -8.73 -5.72 -22.30
N ARG A 50 -7.99 -5.21 -21.29
CA ARG A 50 -6.53 -5.36 -21.25
C ARG A 50 -6.11 -6.74 -20.83
N TYR A 51 -5.15 -7.30 -21.55
CA TYR A 51 -4.47 -8.54 -21.22
C TYR A 51 -3.93 -8.51 -19.78
N GLY A 52 -4.31 -9.52 -18.99
CA GLY A 52 -3.94 -9.68 -17.59
C GLY A 52 -3.04 -10.87 -17.31
N GLY A 53 -2.65 -11.65 -18.33
CA GLY A 53 -1.82 -12.85 -18.18
C GLY A 53 -2.47 -14.12 -18.71
N ILE A 54 -1.70 -15.21 -18.71
CA ILE A 54 -2.18 -16.56 -19.04
C ILE A 54 -1.66 -17.54 -17.98
N SER A 55 -2.57 -18.37 -17.46
CA SER A 55 -2.22 -19.58 -16.72
C SER A 55 -2.28 -20.76 -17.68
N TRP A 56 -1.12 -21.32 -18.00
CA TRP A 56 -0.99 -22.44 -18.92
C TRP A 56 -1.29 -23.77 -18.22
N CYS A 57 -1.90 -24.73 -18.93
CA CYS A 57 -2.00 -26.10 -18.46
C CYS A 57 -1.35 -27.08 -19.44
N ASP A 58 -2.01 -27.30 -20.57
CA ASP A 58 -1.57 -28.12 -21.69
C ASP A 58 -2.34 -27.68 -22.95
N ASP A 59 -2.15 -28.40 -24.06
CA ASP A 59 -2.79 -28.14 -25.35
C ASP A 59 -4.32 -28.07 -25.31
N SER A 60 -4.95 -28.71 -24.31
CA SER A 60 -6.40 -28.71 -24.16
C SER A 60 -6.93 -27.55 -23.32
N LEU A 61 -6.08 -26.91 -22.50
CA LEU A 61 -6.53 -25.94 -21.51
C LEU A 61 -5.47 -24.86 -21.22
N ALA A 62 -5.90 -23.61 -21.33
CA ALA A 62 -5.27 -22.48 -20.65
C ALA A 62 -6.34 -21.47 -20.20
N LEU A 63 -6.01 -20.67 -19.18
CA LEU A 63 -6.86 -19.59 -18.70
C LEU A 63 -6.24 -18.24 -19.08
N VAL A 64 -6.95 -17.44 -19.88
CA VAL A 64 -6.52 -16.08 -20.26
C VAL A 64 -7.28 -15.07 -19.41
N TYR A 65 -6.57 -14.14 -18.79
CA TYR A 65 -7.18 -13.10 -17.97
C TYR A 65 -7.23 -11.80 -18.75
N GLU A 66 -8.34 -11.08 -18.65
CA GLU A 66 -8.44 -9.69 -19.11
C GLU A 66 -9.09 -8.83 -18.03
N SER A 67 -8.72 -7.56 -17.97
CA SER A 67 -9.29 -6.62 -17.02
C SER A 67 -9.38 -5.21 -17.58
N TRP A 68 -10.29 -4.42 -17.02
CA TRP A 68 -10.39 -3.01 -17.34
C TRP A 68 -10.55 -2.21 -16.07
N TYR A 69 -9.56 -1.36 -15.80
CA TYR A 69 -9.53 -0.58 -14.57
C TYR A 69 -10.77 0.31 -14.48
N LYS A 70 -11.16 1.07 -15.52
CA LYS A 70 -12.28 2.03 -15.44
C LYS A 70 -13.58 1.42 -14.93
N THR A 71 -13.95 0.25 -15.43
CA THR A 71 -15.19 -0.46 -15.05
C THR A 71 -14.97 -1.48 -13.95
N ARG A 72 -13.73 -1.67 -13.50
CA ARG A 72 -13.28 -2.71 -12.55
C ARG A 72 -13.62 -4.13 -13.02
N ARG A 73 -14.01 -4.30 -14.28
CA ARG A 73 -14.42 -5.58 -14.85
C ARG A 73 -13.20 -6.45 -15.07
N THR A 74 -13.31 -7.72 -14.69
CA THR A 74 -12.34 -8.77 -14.97
C THR A 74 -13.04 -9.95 -15.61
N ARG A 75 -12.38 -10.58 -16.58
CA ARG A 75 -12.86 -11.80 -17.22
C ARG A 75 -11.75 -12.83 -17.28
N THR A 76 -12.14 -14.08 -17.08
CA THR A 76 -11.27 -15.25 -17.27
C THR A 76 -11.84 -16.07 -18.41
N TRP A 77 -11.02 -16.34 -19.43
CA TRP A 77 -11.37 -17.14 -20.60
C TRP A 77 -10.75 -18.53 -20.50
N VAL A 78 -11.50 -19.54 -20.92
CA VAL A 78 -10.98 -20.89 -21.19
C VAL A 78 -10.64 -20.97 -22.67
N ILE A 79 -9.40 -21.34 -22.99
CA ILE A 79 -8.94 -21.62 -24.36
C ILE A 79 -8.29 -23.00 -24.45
N SER A 80 -8.20 -23.55 -25.66
CA SER A 80 -7.46 -24.79 -25.95
C SER A 80 -6.31 -24.47 -26.91
N PRO A 81 -5.08 -24.23 -26.40
CA PRO A 81 -3.96 -23.75 -27.21
C PRO A 81 -3.62 -24.65 -28.41
N GLY A 82 -3.73 -25.98 -28.25
CA GLY A 82 -3.38 -26.95 -29.29
C GLY A 82 -4.53 -27.32 -30.24
N SER A 83 -5.71 -26.69 -30.12
CA SER A 83 -6.83 -26.97 -31.03
C SER A 83 -7.58 -25.70 -31.43
N LYS A 84 -7.57 -25.42 -32.74
CA LYS A 84 -8.33 -24.30 -33.34
C LYS A 84 -9.83 -24.60 -33.49
N ASP A 85 -10.24 -25.86 -33.34
CA ASP A 85 -11.64 -26.27 -33.48
C ASP A 85 -12.47 -25.99 -32.21
N VAL A 86 -11.81 -25.70 -31.09
CA VAL A 86 -12.46 -25.41 -29.81
C VAL A 86 -12.53 -23.89 -29.61
N SER A 87 -13.73 -23.34 -29.75
CA SER A 87 -13.97 -21.92 -29.50
C SER A 87 -13.70 -21.54 -28.03
N PRO A 88 -12.96 -20.44 -27.78
CA PRO A 88 -12.84 -19.84 -26.45
C PRO A 88 -14.20 -19.58 -25.80
N ARG A 89 -14.26 -19.71 -24.47
CA ARG A 89 -15.46 -19.34 -23.69
C ARG A 89 -15.10 -18.61 -22.41
N ILE A 90 -16.00 -17.75 -21.95
CA ILE A 90 -15.86 -17.06 -20.67
C ILE A 90 -16.11 -18.06 -19.54
N LEU A 91 -15.19 -18.12 -18.59
CA LEU A 91 -15.33 -18.84 -17.33
C LEU A 91 -15.96 -17.96 -16.25
N PHE A 92 -15.38 -16.77 -16.07
CA PHE A 92 -15.82 -15.79 -15.08
C PHE A 92 -15.88 -14.41 -15.72
N ASP A 93 -16.91 -13.64 -15.40
CA ASP A 93 -17.08 -12.24 -15.78
C ASP A 93 -17.66 -11.49 -14.57
N ARG A 94 -16.84 -10.65 -13.94
CA ARG A 94 -17.17 -10.07 -12.63
C ARG A 94 -16.50 -8.72 -12.42
N SER A 95 -16.90 -8.03 -11.35
CA SER A 95 -16.15 -6.89 -10.84
C SER A 95 -15.02 -7.37 -9.94
N SER A 96 -13.82 -6.83 -10.11
CA SER A 96 -12.67 -7.02 -9.22
C SER A 96 -12.92 -6.49 -7.80
N GLU A 97 -13.88 -5.58 -7.63
CA GLU A 97 -14.21 -5.01 -6.31
C GLU A 97 -15.24 -5.85 -5.52
N ASP A 98 -15.98 -6.74 -6.20
CA ASP A 98 -16.98 -7.63 -5.57
C ASP A 98 -16.30 -8.88 -4.99
N VAL A 99 -15.58 -8.72 -3.88
CA VAL A 99 -14.80 -9.78 -3.24
C VAL A 99 -15.65 -10.94 -2.71
N TYR A 100 -16.96 -10.75 -2.46
CA TYR A 100 -17.86 -11.81 -2.00
C TYR A 100 -18.18 -12.86 -3.08
N SER A 101 -18.13 -12.49 -4.36
CA SER A 101 -18.33 -13.44 -5.46
C SER A 101 -17.03 -13.93 -6.10
N ASP A 102 -15.87 -13.66 -5.46
CA ASP A 102 -14.58 -14.12 -5.93
C ASP A 102 -14.49 -15.67 -5.91
N PRO A 103 -14.33 -16.32 -7.08
CA PRO A 103 -14.22 -17.78 -7.14
C PRO A 103 -12.86 -18.31 -6.66
N GLY A 104 -11.88 -17.43 -6.40
CA GLY A 104 -10.51 -17.82 -6.12
C GLY A 104 -9.69 -17.99 -7.40
N SER A 105 -8.40 -18.27 -7.21
CA SER A 105 -7.43 -18.47 -8.29
C SER A 105 -7.07 -19.95 -8.46
N PRO A 106 -6.83 -20.41 -9.70
CA PRO A 106 -6.39 -21.78 -9.94
C PRO A 106 -5.03 -22.02 -9.28
N MET A 107 -4.90 -23.11 -8.53
CA MET A 107 -3.60 -23.53 -8.02
C MET A 107 -2.72 -24.02 -9.17
N LEU A 108 -1.44 -23.64 -9.08
CA LEU A 108 -0.42 -24.08 -10.02
C LEU A 108 0.44 -25.18 -9.38
N ARG A 109 1.01 -26.02 -10.22
CA ARG A 109 2.02 -27.02 -9.85
C ARG A 109 3.29 -26.81 -10.66
N ARG A 110 4.42 -27.21 -10.10
CA ARG A 110 5.70 -27.15 -10.78
C ARG A 110 5.91 -28.39 -11.66
N THR A 111 6.40 -28.21 -12.88
CA THR A 111 6.78 -29.30 -13.79
C THR A 111 8.22 -29.75 -13.54
N SER A 112 8.62 -30.89 -14.10
CA SER A 112 10.02 -31.38 -14.07
C SER A 112 11.01 -30.41 -14.72
N THR A 113 10.56 -29.62 -15.70
CA THR A 113 11.32 -28.54 -16.35
C THR A 113 11.38 -27.24 -15.53
N GLY A 114 10.70 -27.19 -14.38
CA GLY A 114 10.72 -26.06 -13.46
C GLY A 114 9.67 -24.98 -13.75
N ASN A 115 8.82 -25.16 -14.76
CA ASN A 115 7.72 -24.25 -15.10
C ASN A 115 6.52 -24.46 -14.17
N TYR A 116 5.62 -23.48 -14.09
CA TYR A 116 4.36 -23.61 -13.37
C TYR A 116 3.20 -23.74 -14.36
N VAL A 117 2.38 -24.77 -14.16
CA VAL A 117 1.16 -25.02 -14.94
C VAL A 117 -0.02 -25.23 -14.00
N ILE A 118 -1.25 -25.04 -14.50
CA ILE A 118 -2.47 -25.30 -13.74
C ILE A 118 -2.47 -26.75 -13.23
N ALA A 119 -2.80 -26.92 -11.95
CA ALA A 119 -3.00 -28.23 -11.36
C ALA A 119 -4.36 -28.80 -11.80
N LYS A 120 -4.36 -29.68 -12.80
CA LYS A 120 -5.53 -30.48 -13.17
C LYS A 120 -5.71 -31.67 -12.25
N LEU A 121 -6.95 -31.92 -11.88
CA LEU A 121 -7.34 -33.01 -10.99
C LEU A 121 -8.33 -33.98 -11.66
N ARG A 122 -8.26 -35.24 -11.24
CA ARG A 122 -9.17 -36.32 -11.59
C ARG A 122 -9.74 -36.98 -10.33
N LYS A 123 -10.97 -37.48 -10.44
CA LYS A 123 -11.62 -38.35 -9.45
C LYS A 123 -11.69 -39.77 -9.97
N GLU A 124 -11.79 -40.75 -9.08
CA GLU A 124 -11.98 -42.16 -9.50
C GLU A 124 -13.32 -42.31 -10.21
N ASN A 125 -13.31 -43.01 -11.35
CA ASN A 125 -14.49 -43.30 -12.16
C ASN A 125 -15.23 -42.05 -12.67
N ASP A 126 -14.50 -40.96 -12.89
CA ASP A 126 -15.04 -39.70 -13.42
C ASP A 126 -14.12 -39.16 -14.53
N ASP A 127 -14.72 -38.89 -15.70
CA ASP A 127 -14.01 -38.35 -16.86
C ASP A 127 -13.93 -36.81 -16.84
N ALA A 128 -14.55 -36.16 -15.85
CA ALA A 128 -14.49 -34.71 -15.68
C ALA A 128 -13.05 -34.23 -15.39
N THR A 129 -12.79 -32.98 -15.77
CA THR A 129 -11.51 -32.30 -15.49
C THR A 129 -11.76 -31.24 -14.43
N TYR A 130 -11.03 -31.35 -13.32
CA TYR A 130 -11.19 -30.45 -12.19
C TYR A 130 -10.00 -29.52 -12.03
N LEU A 131 -10.25 -28.30 -11.58
CA LEU A 131 -9.25 -27.35 -11.11
C LEU A 131 -9.40 -27.16 -9.59
N LEU A 132 -8.31 -26.82 -8.92
CA LEU A 132 -8.34 -26.34 -7.54
C LEU A 132 -8.41 -24.82 -7.54
N LEU A 133 -9.51 -24.25 -7.06
CA LEU A 133 -9.64 -22.81 -6.86
C LEU A 133 -9.39 -22.48 -5.39
N ASN A 134 -8.35 -21.70 -5.14
CA ASN A 134 -7.96 -21.21 -3.82
C ASN A 134 -8.38 -19.74 -3.68
N GLY A 135 -9.16 -19.41 -2.66
CA GLY A 135 -9.68 -18.05 -2.47
C GLY A 135 -9.75 -17.63 -1.01
N ASN A 136 -9.74 -16.31 -0.78
CA ASN A 136 -9.85 -15.73 0.57
C ASN A 136 -11.25 -15.89 1.18
N GLY A 137 -12.28 -16.10 0.35
CA GLY A 137 -13.65 -16.34 0.78
C GLY A 137 -14.22 -15.22 1.65
N ALA A 138 -14.11 -13.97 1.20
CA ALA A 138 -14.68 -12.83 1.90
C ALA A 138 -16.19 -13.02 2.10
N THR A 139 -16.65 -12.90 3.34
CA THR A 139 -18.07 -12.91 3.70
C THR A 139 -18.42 -11.71 4.57
N PRO A 140 -19.71 -11.44 4.83
CA PRO A 140 -20.09 -10.47 5.83
C PRO A 140 -19.46 -10.72 7.20
N GLU A 141 -19.05 -11.93 7.56
CA GLU A 141 -18.42 -12.29 8.85
C GLU A 141 -16.89 -12.09 8.86
N GLY A 142 -16.27 -11.86 7.70
CA GLY A 142 -14.82 -11.78 7.50
C GLY A 142 -14.34 -12.77 6.44
N ASP A 143 -13.04 -12.79 6.18
CA ASP A 143 -12.44 -13.74 5.25
C ASP A 143 -12.47 -15.16 5.83
N ILE A 144 -13.05 -16.09 5.07
CA ILE A 144 -13.09 -17.53 5.33
C ILE A 144 -12.43 -18.24 4.15
N PRO A 145 -11.08 -18.39 4.15
CA PRO A 145 -10.40 -18.96 3.00
C PRO A 145 -10.84 -20.39 2.70
N PHE A 146 -10.79 -20.76 1.43
CA PHE A 146 -11.31 -22.01 0.95
C PHE A 146 -10.49 -22.61 -0.19
N LEU A 147 -10.71 -23.91 -0.39
CA LEU A 147 -10.26 -24.65 -1.56
C LEU A 147 -11.45 -25.38 -2.17
N ASP A 148 -11.82 -24.97 -3.37
CA ASP A 148 -12.89 -25.58 -4.16
C ASP A 148 -12.30 -26.47 -5.24
N LEU A 149 -12.91 -27.64 -5.41
CA LEU A 149 -12.72 -28.48 -6.58
C LEU A 149 -13.76 -28.08 -7.63
N PHE A 150 -13.28 -27.58 -8.76
CA PHE A 150 -14.11 -26.91 -9.75
C PHE A 150 -14.09 -27.67 -11.08
N ASP A 151 -15.25 -28.16 -11.52
CA ASP A 151 -15.40 -28.79 -12.84
C ASP A 151 -15.40 -27.70 -13.91
N ILE A 152 -14.36 -27.71 -14.73
CA ILE A 152 -14.16 -26.68 -15.75
C ILE A 152 -15.29 -26.65 -16.77
N ASN A 153 -15.89 -27.80 -17.10
CA ASN A 153 -16.87 -27.92 -18.18
C ASN A 153 -18.28 -27.52 -17.73
N THR A 154 -18.67 -27.91 -16.51
CA THR A 154 -20.02 -27.64 -15.99
C THR A 154 -20.10 -26.36 -15.17
N GLY A 155 -18.97 -25.87 -14.64
CA GLY A 155 -18.93 -24.77 -13.69
C GLY A 155 -19.34 -25.16 -12.27
N SER A 156 -19.56 -26.46 -12.02
CA SER A 156 -19.91 -26.97 -10.69
C SER A 156 -18.70 -26.89 -9.75
N LYS A 157 -18.96 -26.57 -8.47
CA LYS A 157 -17.93 -26.46 -7.43
C LYS A 157 -18.26 -27.32 -6.22
N GLU A 158 -17.23 -27.95 -5.67
CA GLU A 158 -17.28 -28.73 -4.44
C GLU A 158 -16.26 -28.19 -3.44
N ARG A 159 -16.73 -27.77 -2.26
CA ARG A 159 -15.86 -27.31 -1.18
C ARG A 159 -15.12 -28.49 -0.56
N ILE A 160 -13.82 -28.63 -0.85
CA ILE A 160 -13.02 -29.74 -0.32
C ILE A 160 -12.27 -29.38 0.96
N TRP A 161 -12.00 -28.09 1.18
CA TRP A 161 -11.38 -27.53 2.38
C TRP A 161 -11.85 -26.09 2.63
N GLU A 162 -12.02 -25.71 3.90
CA GLU A 162 -12.41 -24.36 4.34
C GLU A 162 -11.75 -24.07 5.69
N SER A 163 -11.38 -22.81 5.91
CA SER A 163 -10.87 -22.33 7.21
C SER A 163 -11.95 -22.43 8.31
N ASP A 164 -11.53 -22.73 9.54
CA ASP A 164 -12.42 -22.67 10.70
C ASP A 164 -12.74 -21.21 11.07
N LYS A 165 -13.89 -20.73 10.61
CA LYS A 165 -14.38 -19.37 10.83
C LYS A 165 -14.47 -18.94 12.31
N GLU A 166 -14.63 -19.88 13.25
CA GLU A 166 -14.87 -19.55 14.66
C GLU A 166 -13.58 -19.20 15.41
N LYS A 167 -12.48 -19.90 15.09
CA LYS A 167 -11.24 -19.78 15.86
C LYS A 167 -10.03 -19.32 15.03
N TYR A 168 -9.91 -19.77 13.79
CA TYR A 168 -8.67 -19.65 13.04
C TYR A 168 -8.85 -18.83 11.77
N TYR A 169 -7.76 -18.22 11.34
CA TYR A 169 -7.57 -17.82 9.97
C TYR A 169 -6.55 -18.80 9.37
N GLU A 170 -7.01 -19.63 8.46
CA GLU A 170 -6.19 -20.60 7.75
C GLU A 170 -6.20 -20.26 6.28
N SER A 171 -5.09 -20.41 5.58
CA SER A 171 -5.02 -20.21 4.12
C SER A 171 -4.19 -21.30 3.46
N VAL A 172 -4.53 -21.67 2.22
CA VAL A 172 -3.72 -22.61 1.44
C VAL A 172 -2.55 -21.85 0.83
N VAL A 173 -1.34 -22.23 1.23
CA VAL A 173 -0.09 -21.56 0.84
C VAL A 173 0.56 -22.22 -0.37
N ALA A 174 0.51 -23.56 -0.44
CA ALA A 174 1.12 -24.30 -1.54
C ALA A 174 0.46 -25.65 -1.78
N LEU A 175 0.53 -26.10 -3.03
CA LEU A 175 0.23 -27.47 -3.43
C LEU A 175 1.51 -28.31 -3.33
N LEU A 176 1.46 -29.44 -2.63
CA LEU A 176 2.61 -30.33 -2.42
C LEU A 176 2.54 -31.62 -3.27
N SER A 177 1.45 -31.84 -4.00
CA SER A 177 1.27 -32.98 -4.91
C SER A 177 1.77 -32.68 -6.33
N ASP A 178 2.93 -32.05 -6.44
CA ASP A 178 3.51 -31.60 -7.71
C ASP A 178 4.64 -32.51 -8.23
N GLN A 179 4.97 -33.59 -7.50
CA GLN A 179 6.13 -34.44 -7.80
C GLN A 179 5.91 -35.41 -8.97
N LYS A 180 4.67 -35.82 -9.22
CA LYS A 180 4.32 -36.71 -10.34
C LYS A 180 3.84 -35.88 -11.52
N GLU A 181 4.35 -36.14 -12.71
CA GLU A 181 3.81 -35.58 -13.95
C GLU A 181 2.39 -36.11 -14.24
N GLY A 182 1.64 -35.39 -15.08
CA GLY A 182 0.25 -35.75 -15.43
C GLY A 182 -0.79 -35.29 -14.41
N ASP A 183 -2.06 -35.61 -14.62
CA ASP A 183 -3.15 -35.12 -13.76
C ASP A 183 -3.02 -35.62 -12.31
N ILE A 184 -3.36 -34.76 -11.34
CA ILE A 184 -3.31 -35.10 -9.91
C ILE A 184 -4.58 -35.85 -9.53
N HIS A 185 -4.44 -37.03 -8.98
CA HIS A 185 -5.58 -37.75 -8.45
C HIS A 185 -6.00 -37.15 -7.09
N ILE A 186 -7.30 -36.95 -6.85
CA ILE A 186 -7.77 -36.30 -5.60
C ILE A 186 -7.32 -37.04 -4.33
N ASN A 187 -7.21 -38.37 -4.39
CA ASN A 187 -6.74 -39.18 -3.26
C ASN A 187 -5.23 -39.03 -2.99
N ASP A 188 -4.48 -38.44 -3.93
CA ASP A 188 -3.05 -38.12 -3.79
C ASP A 188 -2.84 -36.63 -3.39
N LEU A 189 -3.92 -35.86 -3.18
CA LEU A 189 -3.84 -34.42 -2.89
C LEU A 189 -3.18 -34.15 -1.54
N LYS A 190 -2.25 -33.20 -1.54
CA LYS A 190 -1.50 -32.74 -0.38
C LYS A 190 -1.26 -31.25 -0.51
N ILE A 191 -1.62 -30.52 0.54
CA ILE A 191 -1.48 -29.06 0.59
C ILE A 191 -0.70 -28.64 1.83
N LEU A 192 -0.07 -27.47 1.73
CA LEU A 192 0.49 -26.71 2.83
C LEU A 192 -0.48 -25.60 3.18
N THR A 193 -0.92 -25.54 4.42
CA THR A 193 -1.71 -24.42 4.95
C THR A 193 -0.92 -23.62 5.96
N SER A 194 -1.15 -22.30 5.99
CA SER A 194 -0.84 -21.47 7.15
C SER A 194 -2.07 -21.44 8.04
N LYS A 195 -1.86 -21.36 9.36
CA LYS A 195 -2.92 -21.32 10.36
C LYS A 195 -2.50 -20.42 11.50
N GLU A 196 -3.37 -19.49 11.84
CA GLU A 196 -3.19 -18.53 12.92
C GLU A 196 -4.52 -18.19 13.60
N SER A 197 -4.43 -17.47 14.72
CA SER A 197 -5.60 -16.91 15.38
C SER A 197 -5.27 -15.52 15.93
N LYS A 198 -6.25 -14.92 16.62
CA LYS A 198 -6.08 -13.64 17.33
C LYS A 198 -4.86 -13.63 18.27
N THR A 199 -4.52 -14.78 18.86
CA THR A 199 -3.49 -14.93 19.90
C THR A 199 -2.36 -15.89 19.54
N GLU A 200 -2.52 -16.68 18.48
CA GLU A 200 -1.53 -17.67 18.04
C GLU A 200 -0.90 -17.16 16.73
N ASN A 201 0.42 -17.01 16.70
CA ASN A 201 1.14 -16.63 15.49
C ASN A 201 1.07 -17.73 14.43
N THR A 202 1.30 -17.35 13.18
CA THR A 202 1.24 -18.25 12.03
C THR A 202 2.12 -19.49 12.21
N GLN A 203 1.47 -20.65 12.13
CA GLN A 203 2.10 -21.96 12.04
C GLN A 203 1.72 -22.61 10.72
N TYR A 204 2.51 -23.59 10.29
CA TYR A 204 2.30 -24.30 9.04
C TYR A 204 1.91 -25.75 9.27
N TYR A 205 0.96 -26.22 8.47
CA TYR A 205 0.43 -27.57 8.53
C TYR A 205 0.38 -28.18 7.14
N ILE A 206 0.59 -29.48 7.08
CA ILE A 206 0.38 -30.29 5.90
C ILE A 206 -0.94 -31.04 6.08
N GLN A 207 -1.81 -30.97 5.07
CA GLN A 207 -3.02 -31.78 5.00
C GLN A 207 -3.00 -32.69 3.79
N SER A 208 -3.37 -33.97 3.97
CA SER A 208 -3.34 -35.00 2.91
C SER A 208 -4.67 -35.73 2.77
N TRP A 209 -5.11 -35.97 1.54
CA TRP A 209 -6.29 -36.76 1.19
C TRP A 209 -5.93 -38.26 1.07
N PRO A 210 -6.93 -39.17 1.10
CA PRO A 210 -8.37 -38.92 1.30
C PRO A 210 -8.77 -38.65 2.76
N ASP A 211 -7.95 -39.08 3.73
CA ASP A 211 -8.29 -39.04 5.17
C ASP A 211 -8.29 -37.63 5.78
N LYS A 212 -7.89 -36.61 5.01
CA LYS A 212 -7.73 -35.21 5.44
C LYS A 212 -6.82 -35.07 6.68
N LYS A 213 -5.82 -35.94 6.81
CA LYS A 213 -4.90 -35.99 7.94
C LYS A 213 -4.08 -34.71 8.01
N LEU A 214 -4.14 -34.02 9.15
CA LEU A 214 -3.40 -32.78 9.42
C LEU A 214 -2.12 -33.08 10.21
N CYS A 215 -1.00 -32.47 9.81
CA CYS A 215 0.30 -32.59 10.47
C CYS A 215 0.95 -31.21 10.59
N GLN A 216 1.18 -30.75 11.82
CA GLN A 216 1.93 -29.51 12.07
C GLN A 216 3.40 -29.71 11.74
N ILE A 217 4.00 -28.78 11.00
CA ILE A 217 5.41 -28.85 10.59
C ILE A 217 6.28 -27.76 11.21
N THR A 218 5.68 -26.75 11.83
CA THR A 218 6.40 -25.67 12.53
C THR A 218 5.90 -25.50 13.96
N ASP A 219 6.77 -25.02 14.84
CA ASP A 219 6.43 -24.62 16.20
C ASP A 219 7.17 -23.32 16.53
N PHE A 220 6.80 -22.25 15.82
CA PHE A 220 7.44 -20.95 16.00
C PHE A 220 6.98 -20.29 17.29
N PRO A 221 7.90 -19.79 18.13
CA PRO A 221 7.50 -19.02 19.31
C PRO A 221 6.79 -17.74 18.89
N HIS A 222 5.88 -17.25 19.74
CA HIS A 222 5.19 -15.99 19.50
C HIS A 222 6.23 -14.85 19.36
N PRO A 223 6.23 -14.09 18.25
CA PRO A 223 7.29 -13.12 17.95
C PRO A 223 7.31 -11.93 18.93
N TYR A 224 6.16 -11.62 19.55
CA TYR A 224 6.02 -10.56 20.54
C TYR A 224 5.21 -11.01 21.76
N PRO A 225 5.75 -11.88 22.64
CA PRO A 225 4.98 -12.50 23.72
C PRO A 225 4.20 -11.51 24.59
N GLN A 226 4.73 -10.29 24.76
CA GLN A 226 4.08 -9.19 25.47
C GLN A 226 2.79 -8.65 24.81
N LEU A 227 2.59 -8.91 23.51
CA LEU A 227 1.41 -8.52 22.75
C LEU A 227 0.41 -9.67 22.57
N ALA A 228 0.72 -10.88 23.06
CA ALA A 228 -0.15 -12.05 22.88
C ALA A 228 -1.53 -11.88 23.54
N SER A 229 -1.62 -11.06 24.58
CA SER A 229 -2.85 -10.72 25.31
C SER A 229 -3.53 -9.44 24.83
N LEU A 230 -3.05 -8.85 23.73
CA LEU A 230 -3.67 -7.68 23.11
C LEU A 230 -5.07 -8.05 22.63
N GLN A 231 -6.07 -7.26 23.03
CA GLN A 231 -7.44 -7.50 22.59
C GLN A 231 -7.63 -6.91 21.20
N LYS A 232 -8.20 -7.70 20.29
CA LYS A 232 -8.49 -7.31 18.91
C LYS A 232 -9.96 -7.58 18.62
N GLU A 233 -10.68 -6.56 18.15
CA GLU A 233 -12.09 -6.66 17.78
C GLU A 233 -12.29 -6.04 16.40
N MET A 234 -12.91 -6.77 15.47
CA MET A 234 -13.42 -6.18 14.23
C MET A 234 -14.76 -5.51 14.53
N ILE A 235 -14.78 -4.17 14.53
CA ILE A 235 -15.99 -3.37 14.76
C ILE A 235 -16.64 -3.01 13.43
N ARG A 236 -17.96 -2.81 13.48
CA ARG A 236 -18.78 -2.34 12.36
C ARG A 236 -19.52 -1.09 12.76
N TYR A 237 -19.58 -0.15 11.84
CA TYR A 237 -20.26 1.12 12.01
C TYR A 237 -20.66 1.67 10.65
N GLU A 238 -21.49 2.70 10.64
CA GLU A 238 -22.14 3.18 9.43
C GLU A 238 -21.80 4.65 9.21
N ARG A 239 -21.48 5.00 7.96
CA ARG A 239 -21.34 6.39 7.52
C ARG A 239 -22.73 7.00 7.31
N LYS A 240 -22.86 8.32 7.50
CA LYS A 240 -24.15 9.05 7.41
C LYS A 240 -24.96 8.81 6.12
N ASP A 241 -24.31 8.39 5.04
CA ASP A 241 -24.90 8.10 3.73
C ASP A 241 -25.22 6.61 3.48
N GLY A 242 -25.15 5.78 4.52
CA GLY A 242 -25.53 4.35 4.51
C GLY A 242 -24.38 3.37 4.24
N VAL A 243 -23.17 3.86 3.94
CA VAL A 243 -22.03 2.98 3.66
C VAL A 243 -21.60 2.26 4.93
N GLN A 244 -21.59 0.93 4.88
CA GLN A 244 -21.12 0.08 5.98
C GLN A 244 -19.60 0.11 6.03
N LEU A 245 -19.05 0.35 7.22
CA LEU A 245 -17.61 0.45 7.45
C LEU A 245 -17.16 -0.57 8.49
N THR A 246 -15.92 -1.02 8.35
CA THR A 246 -15.26 -1.90 9.30
C THR A 246 -13.93 -1.32 9.75
N ALA A 247 -13.53 -1.65 10.97
CA ALA A 247 -12.21 -1.35 11.50
C ALA A 247 -11.76 -2.46 12.47
N THR A 248 -10.46 -2.67 12.59
CA THR A 248 -9.90 -3.48 13.68
C THR A 248 -9.53 -2.58 14.85
N LEU A 249 -10.24 -2.73 15.97
CA LEU A 249 -9.98 -2.05 17.22
C LEU A 249 -8.98 -2.86 18.05
N TYR A 250 -7.85 -2.23 18.36
CA TYR A 250 -6.81 -2.78 19.24
C TYR A 250 -6.92 -2.15 20.63
N MET A 251 -7.01 -2.98 21.66
CA MET A 251 -7.14 -2.55 23.05
C MET A 251 -6.03 -3.16 23.91
N PRO A 252 -5.48 -2.40 24.89
CA PRO A 252 -4.46 -2.92 25.78
C PRO A 252 -4.90 -4.19 26.53
N PRO A 253 -3.97 -5.10 26.86
CA PRO A 253 -4.28 -6.27 27.67
C PRO A 253 -4.98 -5.90 28.99
N GLY A 254 -6.13 -6.54 29.25
CA GLY A 254 -6.88 -6.36 30.50
C GLY A 254 -7.72 -5.09 30.59
N TYR A 255 -7.73 -4.23 29.57
CA TYR A 255 -8.55 -3.02 29.52
C TYR A 255 -10.04 -3.35 29.40
N ASP A 256 -10.87 -2.66 30.18
CA ASP A 256 -12.33 -2.71 30.13
C ASP A 256 -12.88 -1.28 30.09
N PRO A 257 -13.46 -0.82 28.95
CA PRO A 257 -13.98 0.53 28.81
C PRO A 257 -14.98 0.93 29.90
N SER A 258 -15.73 -0.04 30.45
CA SER A 258 -16.72 0.21 31.50
C SER A 258 -16.11 0.48 32.87
N LYS A 259 -14.88 0.01 33.11
CA LYS A 259 -14.16 0.15 34.40
C LYS A 259 -13.07 1.20 34.34
N ASP A 260 -12.30 1.21 33.27
CA ASP A 260 -11.08 2.01 33.13
C ASP A 260 -11.35 3.37 32.47
N GLY A 261 -12.48 3.47 31.76
CA GLY A 261 -12.86 4.68 31.03
C GLY A 261 -12.01 4.93 29.78
N PRO A 262 -12.33 5.98 29.01
CA PRO A 262 -11.79 6.19 27.66
C PRO A 262 -10.30 6.52 27.64
N LEU A 263 -9.59 5.96 26.66
CA LEU A 263 -8.15 6.13 26.44
C LEU A 263 -7.83 7.14 25.32
N PRO A 264 -6.59 7.67 25.27
CA PRO A 264 -6.04 8.23 24.03
C PRO A 264 -6.08 7.19 22.91
N CYS A 265 -6.49 7.61 21.71
CA CYS A 265 -6.69 6.72 20.56
C CYS A 265 -5.85 7.19 19.37
N LEU A 266 -5.27 6.24 18.63
CA LEU A 266 -4.63 6.49 17.34
C LEU A 266 -5.47 5.82 16.25
N VAL A 267 -6.03 6.62 15.35
CA VAL A 267 -6.69 6.16 14.13
C VAL A 267 -5.64 6.05 13.04
N TRP A 268 -5.21 4.83 12.71
CA TRP A 268 -4.27 4.59 11.61
C TRP A 268 -5.02 4.07 10.39
N SER A 269 -4.98 4.75 9.25
CA SER A 269 -5.80 4.31 8.09
C SER A 269 -5.17 4.62 6.73
N TYR A 270 -5.74 4.00 5.70
CA TYR A 270 -5.39 4.14 4.30
C TYR A 270 -6.69 4.19 3.46
N PRO A 271 -6.90 5.22 2.61
CA PRO A 271 -8.09 5.30 1.78
C PRO A 271 -8.08 4.29 0.63
N GLY A 272 -9.26 3.78 0.26
CA GLY A 272 -9.47 2.94 -0.93
C GLY A 272 -10.52 3.54 -1.86
N GLU A 273 -10.32 3.45 -3.17
CA GLU A 273 -11.25 3.97 -4.19
C GLU A 273 -12.16 2.85 -4.74
N PHE A 274 -13.45 3.12 -4.87
CA PHE A 274 -14.47 2.14 -5.27
C PHE A 274 -15.43 2.69 -6.33
N LYS A 275 -16.01 1.81 -7.16
CA LYS A 275 -17.04 2.15 -8.16
C LYS A 275 -18.49 1.87 -7.70
N SER A 276 -18.68 1.36 -6.48
CA SER A 276 -20.01 1.22 -5.86
C SER A 276 -19.97 1.22 -4.34
N LYS A 277 -21.09 1.64 -3.71
CA LYS A 277 -21.29 1.52 -2.26
C LYS A 277 -21.28 0.07 -1.76
N ASP A 278 -21.87 -0.84 -2.52
CA ASP A 278 -21.94 -2.26 -2.15
C ASP A 278 -20.54 -2.86 -2.02
N ALA A 279 -19.66 -2.60 -2.99
CA ALA A 279 -18.28 -3.11 -2.96
C ALA A 279 -17.42 -2.46 -1.87
N ALA A 280 -17.64 -1.17 -1.61
CA ALA A 280 -16.99 -0.43 -0.53
C ALA A 280 -17.37 -0.97 0.86
N GLY A 281 -18.61 -1.45 1.02
CA GLY A 281 -19.13 -2.01 2.27
C GLY A 281 -18.79 -3.48 2.52
N GLN A 282 -18.16 -4.17 1.55
CA GLN A 282 -17.75 -5.56 1.74
C GLN A 282 -16.60 -5.65 2.76
N VAL A 283 -16.73 -6.59 3.70
CA VAL A 283 -15.71 -6.89 4.70
C VAL A 283 -14.51 -7.52 4.00
N ARG A 284 -13.31 -7.07 4.37
CA ARG A 284 -12.03 -7.60 3.90
C ARG A 284 -11.16 -7.90 5.13
N GLY A 285 -10.40 -8.99 5.08
CA GLY A 285 -9.61 -9.48 6.21
C GLY A 285 -10.44 -10.35 7.16
N SER A 286 -9.75 -11.03 8.08
CA SER A 286 -10.39 -11.94 9.04
C SER A 286 -10.31 -11.41 10.47
N PRO A 287 -11.37 -11.55 11.30
CA PRO A 287 -11.26 -11.28 12.74
C PRO A 287 -10.24 -12.19 13.43
N ASN A 288 -9.87 -13.32 12.82
CA ASN A 288 -8.91 -14.28 13.38
C ASN A 288 -7.48 -14.06 12.89
N GLU A 289 -7.22 -13.07 12.04
CA GLU A 289 -5.89 -12.77 11.50
C GLU A 289 -4.93 -12.26 12.58
N PHE A 290 -3.68 -12.70 12.53
CA PHE A 290 -2.61 -12.23 13.40
C PHE A 290 -2.03 -10.89 12.91
N ALA A 291 -2.86 -9.84 12.82
CA ALA A 291 -2.43 -8.51 12.37
C ALA A 291 -2.02 -7.60 13.55
N ILE A 292 -0.95 -6.81 13.38
CA ILE A 292 -0.45 -5.84 14.39
C ILE A 292 -0.90 -4.41 14.08
N LEU A 293 -1.32 -4.14 12.84
CA LEU A 293 -1.72 -2.81 12.41
C LEU A 293 -2.72 -2.92 11.25
N SER A 294 -3.99 -2.71 11.56
CA SER A 294 -5.08 -2.54 10.59
C SER A 294 -6.00 -1.46 11.15
N GLY A 295 -6.62 -0.64 10.32
CA GLY A 295 -7.50 0.40 10.82
C GLY A 295 -8.72 0.60 9.94
N PRO A 296 -9.49 1.67 10.18
CA PRO A 296 -10.79 1.82 9.56
C PRO A 296 -10.68 1.88 8.05
N THR A 297 -11.57 1.19 7.35
CA THR A 297 -11.75 1.38 5.90
C THR A 297 -12.24 2.81 5.68
N ILE A 298 -11.52 3.57 4.85
CA ILE A 298 -11.93 4.92 4.43
C ILE A 298 -12.23 4.86 2.92
N PRO A 299 -13.45 4.44 2.53
CA PRO A 299 -13.80 4.30 1.14
C PRO A 299 -14.10 5.67 0.50
N ILE A 300 -13.57 5.85 -0.71
CA ILE A 300 -13.82 6.98 -1.59
C ILE A 300 -14.55 6.42 -2.82
N ILE A 301 -15.81 6.78 -3.00
CA ILE A 301 -16.71 6.10 -3.94
C ILE A 301 -17.05 7.05 -5.10
N GLY A 302 -16.87 6.59 -6.34
CA GLY A 302 -17.39 7.27 -7.53
C GLY A 302 -18.40 6.37 -8.24
N GLU A 303 -19.63 6.83 -8.46
CA GLU A 303 -20.71 6.04 -9.09
C GLU A 303 -21.13 6.66 -10.43
N GLY A 304 -21.45 5.82 -11.40
CA GLY A 304 -21.84 6.26 -12.74
C GLY A 304 -20.70 7.02 -13.44
N ASP A 305 -20.98 8.26 -13.83
CA ASP A 305 -20.04 9.13 -14.53
C ASP A 305 -19.17 9.98 -13.58
N GLU A 306 -19.40 9.91 -12.26
CA GLU A 306 -18.56 10.60 -11.26
C GLU A 306 -17.31 9.78 -10.94
N GLU A 307 -16.15 10.43 -10.92
CA GLU A 307 -14.91 9.81 -10.46
C GLU A 307 -14.78 9.90 -8.93
N ALA A 308 -14.21 8.86 -8.32
CA ALA A 308 -14.13 8.74 -6.85
C ALA A 308 -13.51 9.99 -6.20
N ASN A 309 -12.49 10.55 -6.87
CA ASN A 309 -11.71 11.65 -6.37
C ASN A 309 -12.43 13.01 -6.43
N ASP A 310 -13.53 13.14 -7.18
CA ASP A 310 -14.33 14.38 -7.24
C ASP A 310 -14.95 14.75 -5.89
N ARG A 311 -15.20 13.76 -5.03
CA ARG A 311 -15.76 13.96 -3.69
C ARG A 311 -14.83 13.46 -2.59
N TYR A 312 -13.52 13.41 -2.88
CA TYR A 312 -12.52 12.84 -1.96
C TYR A 312 -12.58 13.45 -0.56
N VAL A 313 -12.50 14.79 -0.45
CA VAL A 313 -12.44 15.47 0.84
C VAL A 313 -13.73 15.26 1.64
N GLU A 314 -14.89 15.35 0.99
CA GLU A 314 -16.19 15.12 1.62
C GLU A 314 -16.29 13.71 2.19
N GLN A 315 -16.00 12.70 1.38
CA GLN A 315 -16.10 11.29 1.78
C GLN A 315 -15.06 10.91 2.83
N LEU A 316 -13.86 11.49 2.74
CA LEU A 316 -12.81 11.33 3.73
C LEU A 316 -13.28 11.84 5.11
N VAL A 317 -13.84 13.05 5.17
CA VAL A 317 -14.36 13.63 6.42
C VAL A 317 -15.51 12.78 6.95
N ALA A 318 -16.47 12.39 6.12
CA ALA A 318 -17.62 11.58 6.53
C ALA A 318 -17.21 10.22 7.12
N SER A 319 -16.23 9.54 6.51
CA SER A 319 -15.72 8.26 7.02
C SER A 319 -14.95 8.43 8.34
N ALA A 320 -14.18 9.52 8.49
CA ALA A 320 -13.47 9.82 9.73
C ALA A 320 -14.43 10.19 10.88
N GLU A 321 -15.47 10.98 10.61
CA GLU A 321 -16.53 11.28 11.57
C GLU A 321 -17.18 9.99 12.09
N ALA A 322 -17.59 9.09 11.18
CA ALA A 322 -18.21 7.83 11.56
C ALA A 322 -17.31 6.95 12.45
N ALA A 323 -16.01 6.86 12.11
CA ALA A 323 -15.06 6.08 12.91
C ALA A 323 -14.83 6.69 14.31
N VAL A 324 -14.69 8.02 14.40
CA VAL A 324 -14.49 8.74 15.66
C VAL A 324 -15.74 8.69 16.55
N GLU A 325 -16.91 8.89 15.96
CA GLU A 325 -18.20 8.78 16.65
C GLU A 325 -18.38 7.38 17.26
N GLU A 326 -18.02 6.31 16.53
CA GLU A 326 -18.16 4.94 17.03
C GLU A 326 -17.24 4.65 18.24
N VAL A 327 -15.96 5.02 18.18
CA VAL A 327 -15.04 4.77 19.31
C VAL A 327 -15.36 5.62 20.54
N ILE A 328 -15.95 6.81 20.36
CA ILE A 328 -16.46 7.64 21.45
C ILE A 328 -17.75 7.02 22.02
N ARG A 329 -18.69 6.60 21.17
CA ARG A 329 -19.97 5.99 21.57
C ARG A 329 -19.74 4.72 22.41
N ARG A 330 -18.73 3.93 22.08
CA ARG A 330 -18.32 2.74 22.85
C ARG A 330 -17.62 3.08 24.19
N GLY A 331 -17.27 4.34 24.43
CA GLY A 331 -16.52 4.76 25.60
C GLY A 331 -15.03 4.36 25.56
N VAL A 332 -14.53 3.95 24.39
CA VAL A 332 -13.15 3.46 24.24
C VAL A 332 -12.17 4.61 24.06
N ALA A 333 -12.54 5.65 23.33
CA ALA A 333 -11.68 6.77 23.00
C ALA A 333 -12.14 8.07 23.68
N HIS A 334 -11.17 8.83 24.21
CA HIS A 334 -11.45 10.13 24.81
C HIS A 334 -11.59 11.17 23.69
N PRO A 335 -12.72 11.94 23.59
CA PRO A 335 -13.00 12.82 22.45
C PRO A 335 -11.89 13.81 22.09
N ASN A 336 -11.19 14.35 23.10
CA ASN A 336 -10.10 15.33 22.90
C ASN A 336 -8.71 14.70 22.73
N LYS A 337 -8.59 13.37 22.71
CA LYS A 337 -7.31 12.63 22.66
C LYS A 337 -7.31 11.58 21.56
N ILE A 338 -7.75 11.98 20.37
CA ILE A 338 -7.72 11.13 19.17
C ILE A 338 -6.69 11.69 18.21
N ALA A 339 -5.70 10.90 17.84
CA ALA A 339 -4.72 11.21 16.81
C ALA A 339 -5.05 10.46 15.52
N VAL A 340 -4.63 10.99 14.38
CA VAL A 340 -4.76 10.32 13.08
C VAL A 340 -3.41 10.08 12.43
N GLY A 341 -3.22 8.95 11.79
CA GLY A 341 -2.00 8.68 11.06
C GLY A 341 -2.18 7.76 9.87
N GLY A 342 -1.17 7.75 9.02
CA GLY A 342 -1.14 6.88 7.86
C GLY A 342 0.17 6.96 7.10
N HIS A 343 0.36 5.98 6.22
CA HIS A 343 1.49 5.88 5.32
C HIS A 343 1.05 6.07 3.87
N SER A 344 1.87 6.70 3.03
CA SER A 344 1.60 6.92 1.62
C SER A 344 0.26 7.66 1.38
N TYR A 345 -0.75 7.05 0.76
CA TYR A 345 -2.06 7.71 0.63
C TYR A 345 -2.74 7.98 2.00
N GLY A 346 -2.43 7.19 3.03
CA GLY A 346 -2.81 7.48 4.42
C GLY A 346 -2.12 8.72 5.01
N ALA A 347 -0.94 9.11 4.52
CA ALA A 347 -0.26 10.35 4.93
C ALA A 347 -0.92 11.57 4.27
N PHE A 348 -1.34 11.44 3.01
CA PHE A 348 -2.15 12.41 2.30
C PHE A 348 -3.52 12.61 2.96
N MET A 349 -4.18 11.51 3.32
CA MET A 349 -5.40 11.45 4.12
C MET A 349 -5.24 12.19 5.46
N THR A 350 -4.18 11.89 6.20
CA THR A 350 -3.88 12.51 7.50
C THR A 350 -3.80 14.03 7.38
N ALA A 351 -3.06 14.55 6.39
CA ALA A 351 -2.93 15.98 6.17
C ALA A 351 -4.27 16.63 5.79
N ASN A 352 -5.07 15.99 4.93
CA ASN A 352 -6.41 16.46 4.59
C ASN A 352 -7.36 16.47 5.79
N LEU A 353 -7.38 15.42 6.62
CA LEU A 353 -8.20 15.38 7.82
C LEU A 353 -7.84 16.49 8.82
N LEU A 354 -6.55 16.80 8.99
CA LEU A 354 -6.13 17.94 9.82
C LEU A 354 -6.51 19.31 9.23
N ALA A 355 -6.67 19.42 7.91
CA ALA A 355 -7.09 20.66 7.24
C ALA A 355 -8.62 20.85 7.22
N HIS A 356 -9.37 19.76 7.08
CA HIS A 356 -10.79 19.77 6.78
C HIS A 356 -11.68 19.27 7.94
N ALA A 357 -11.16 18.44 8.85
CA ALA A 357 -11.84 18.00 10.06
C ALA A 357 -10.96 18.14 11.34
N PRO A 358 -10.36 19.32 11.60
CA PRO A 358 -9.45 19.50 12.74
C PRO A 358 -10.11 19.33 14.11
N HIS A 359 -11.44 19.34 14.18
CA HIS A 359 -12.18 19.17 15.43
C HIS A 359 -12.18 17.71 15.92
N LEU A 360 -11.91 16.74 15.04
CA LEU A 360 -11.86 15.32 15.37
C LEU A 360 -10.52 14.89 15.98
N PHE A 361 -9.43 15.61 15.67
CA PHE A 361 -8.06 15.14 15.95
C PHE A 361 -7.23 16.16 16.74
N CYS A 362 -6.50 15.66 17.72
CA CYS A 362 -5.56 16.45 18.51
C CYS A 362 -4.21 16.65 17.82
N CYS A 363 -3.75 15.68 17.02
CA CYS A 363 -2.51 15.73 16.23
C CYS A 363 -2.53 14.67 15.10
N GLY A 364 -1.53 14.71 14.20
CA GLY A 364 -1.39 13.68 13.18
C GLY A 364 0.04 13.22 12.87
N ILE A 365 0.15 12.05 12.24
CA ILE A 365 1.40 11.39 11.82
C ILE A 365 1.30 10.98 10.35
N ALA A 366 2.07 11.62 9.48
CA ALA A 366 2.02 11.39 8.04
C ALA A 366 3.37 10.85 7.54
N ARG A 367 3.38 9.60 7.06
CA ARG A 367 4.59 8.90 6.58
C ARG A 367 4.63 8.80 5.05
N SER A 368 5.67 9.31 4.40
CA SER A 368 5.93 9.19 2.96
C SER A 368 4.76 9.65 2.07
N GLY A 369 4.20 10.85 2.34
CA GLY A 369 3.00 11.35 1.65
C GLY A 369 3.27 12.20 0.40
N ALA A 370 2.29 12.23 -0.50
CA ALA A 370 2.28 13.05 -1.72
C ALA A 370 1.32 14.25 -1.60
N TYR A 371 1.75 15.34 -0.94
CA TYR A 371 0.87 16.41 -0.48
C TYR A 371 0.41 17.41 -1.56
N ASN A 372 1.06 17.45 -2.72
CA ASN A 372 0.67 18.30 -3.85
C ASN A 372 0.52 17.46 -5.13
N ARG A 373 -0.73 17.14 -5.50
CA ARG A 373 -1.06 16.36 -6.70
C ARG A 373 -0.82 17.12 -8.00
N THR A 374 -0.67 18.44 -7.97
CA THR A 374 -0.29 19.19 -9.19
C THR A 374 1.12 18.85 -9.68
N LEU A 375 1.93 18.18 -8.85
CA LEU A 375 3.26 17.64 -9.23
C LEU A 375 3.20 16.22 -9.83
N THR A 376 2.00 15.62 -9.90
CA THR A 376 1.70 14.34 -10.58
C THR A 376 0.63 14.54 -11.66
N PRO A 377 0.86 15.38 -12.70
CA PRO A 377 -0.21 15.90 -13.57
C PRO A 377 -0.81 14.94 -14.60
N PHE A 378 -0.36 13.68 -14.71
CA PHE A 378 -0.84 12.71 -15.70
C PHE A 378 -1.68 11.57 -15.09
N GLY A 379 -2.36 11.85 -13.98
CA GLY A 379 -3.10 10.85 -13.22
C GLY A 379 -2.38 10.42 -11.94
N PHE A 380 -3.14 9.87 -11.01
CA PHE A 380 -2.64 9.29 -9.76
C PHE A 380 -3.67 8.31 -9.19
N GLN A 381 -3.23 7.24 -8.51
CA GLN A 381 -4.16 6.19 -8.04
C GLN A 381 -5.07 5.72 -9.20
N ASN A 382 -6.40 5.81 -9.09
CA ASN A 382 -7.31 5.55 -10.22
C ASN A 382 -7.87 6.82 -10.88
N GLU A 383 -7.33 8.01 -10.58
CA GLU A 383 -7.61 9.23 -11.33
C GLU A 383 -6.90 9.18 -12.69
N ASP A 384 -7.67 8.99 -13.75
CA ASP A 384 -7.17 8.91 -15.13
C ASP A 384 -7.19 10.26 -15.86
N ARG A 385 -7.92 11.25 -15.32
CA ARG A 385 -7.94 12.61 -15.84
C ARG A 385 -6.63 13.29 -15.46
N THR A 386 -6.05 13.98 -16.43
CA THR A 386 -4.87 14.81 -16.23
C THR A 386 -5.20 16.07 -15.41
N LEU A 387 -4.18 16.75 -14.91
CA LEU A 387 -4.34 18.03 -14.21
C LEU A 387 -5.16 19.06 -15.00
N TRP A 388 -5.05 19.06 -16.33
CA TRP A 388 -5.79 20.00 -17.19
C TRP A 388 -7.25 19.60 -17.41
N GLU A 389 -7.55 18.31 -17.34
CA GLU A 389 -8.92 17.79 -17.46
C GLU A 389 -9.68 17.95 -16.12
N ALA A 390 -9.00 17.79 -14.98
CA ALA A 390 -9.60 17.82 -13.64
C ALA A 390 -8.88 18.78 -12.67
N THR A 391 -8.59 20.02 -13.11
CA THR A 391 -7.79 20.98 -12.33
C THR A 391 -8.32 21.21 -10.91
N ASN A 392 -9.64 21.35 -10.76
CA ASN A 392 -10.25 21.58 -9.45
C ASN A 392 -10.01 20.39 -8.52
N THR A 393 -10.25 19.16 -8.97
CA THR A 393 -10.01 17.93 -8.20
C THR A 393 -8.56 17.85 -7.69
N TYR A 394 -7.58 18.11 -8.57
CA TYR A 394 -6.17 18.10 -8.20
C TYR A 394 -5.81 19.18 -7.17
N VAL A 395 -6.37 20.38 -7.28
CA VAL A 395 -6.12 21.48 -6.37
C VAL A 395 -6.80 21.24 -5.02
N GLU A 396 -8.08 20.87 -5.02
CA GLU A 396 -8.90 20.70 -3.81
C GLU A 396 -8.42 19.52 -2.97
N MET A 397 -8.02 18.42 -3.60
CA MET A 397 -7.50 17.26 -2.88
C MET A 397 -6.10 17.49 -2.29
N SER A 398 -5.32 18.42 -2.85
CA SER A 398 -3.94 18.65 -2.41
C SER A 398 -3.90 19.36 -1.06
N PRO A 399 -3.54 18.70 0.06
CA PRO A 399 -3.46 19.37 1.35
C PRO A 399 -2.40 20.47 1.38
N PHE A 400 -1.44 20.45 0.44
CA PHE A 400 -0.54 21.58 0.21
C PHE A 400 -1.28 22.89 -0.06
N MET A 401 -2.38 22.86 -0.82
CA MET A 401 -3.22 24.04 -1.11
C MET A 401 -4.04 24.49 0.11
N SER A 402 -4.22 23.61 1.08
CA SER A 402 -4.93 23.85 2.35
C SER A 402 -3.98 23.97 3.54
N ALA A 403 -2.66 24.11 3.33
CA ALA A 403 -1.66 24.11 4.41
C ALA A 403 -1.90 25.23 5.44
N ASN A 404 -2.44 26.36 5.01
CA ASN A 404 -2.82 27.48 5.88
C ASN A 404 -3.93 27.13 6.89
N ARG A 405 -4.73 26.10 6.63
CA ARG A 405 -5.82 25.63 7.50
C ARG A 405 -5.34 24.64 8.57
N ILE A 406 -4.18 24.00 8.38
CA ILE A 406 -3.64 23.02 9.32
C ILE A 406 -3.03 23.76 10.51
N LYS A 407 -3.69 23.65 11.67
CA LYS A 407 -3.22 24.24 12.94
C LYS A 407 -2.89 23.21 14.00
N LYS A 408 -3.33 21.97 13.82
CA LYS A 408 -3.01 20.87 14.73
C LYS A 408 -1.57 20.40 14.52
N PRO A 409 -0.88 19.91 15.58
CA PRO A 409 0.45 19.35 15.45
C PRO A 409 0.50 18.21 14.42
N ILE A 410 1.47 18.25 13.50
CA ILE A 410 1.73 17.16 12.54
C ILE A 410 3.20 16.70 12.53
N LEU A 411 3.40 15.38 12.61
CA LEU A 411 4.69 14.72 12.40
C LEU A 411 4.77 14.21 10.97
N LEU A 412 5.79 14.62 10.23
CA LEU A 412 6.12 14.15 8.90
C LEU A 412 7.35 13.24 8.98
N ILE A 413 7.27 12.04 8.38
CA ILE A 413 8.41 11.12 8.26
C ILE A 413 8.53 10.68 6.81
N HIS A 414 9.71 10.72 6.21
CA HIS A 414 9.90 10.33 4.81
C HIS A 414 11.24 9.59 4.62
N GLY A 415 11.25 8.56 3.77
CA GLY A 415 12.49 7.94 3.30
C GLY A 415 13.18 8.82 2.25
N GLU A 416 14.49 9.02 2.37
CA GLU A 416 15.25 9.86 1.43
C GLU A 416 15.36 9.23 0.02
N GLU A 417 15.23 7.91 -0.08
CA GLU A 417 15.31 7.16 -1.35
C GLU A 417 13.93 6.66 -1.83
N ASP A 418 12.87 7.40 -1.47
CA ASP A 418 11.51 7.08 -1.91
C ASP A 418 11.33 7.35 -3.41
N ASN A 419 11.51 6.28 -4.20
CA ASN A 419 11.38 6.30 -5.66
C ASN A 419 9.97 5.94 -6.15
N ASN A 420 8.98 5.88 -5.26
CA ASN A 420 7.62 5.57 -5.64
C ASN A 420 7.08 6.65 -6.62
N PRO A 421 6.61 6.27 -7.83
CA PRO A 421 6.10 7.23 -8.80
C PRO A 421 4.90 8.05 -8.29
N GLY A 422 4.17 7.56 -7.29
CA GLY A 422 3.05 8.28 -6.68
C GLY A 422 3.44 9.42 -5.72
N THR A 423 4.70 9.46 -5.27
CA THR A 423 5.28 10.50 -4.39
C THR A 423 6.39 11.29 -5.08
N LEU A 424 7.08 10.68 -6.04
CA LEU A 424 8.11 11.30 -6.87
C LEU A 424 7.51 12.36 -7.80
N THR A 425 8.19 13.50 -7.93
CA THR A 425 7.74 14.58 -8.82
C THR A 425 8.38 14.47 -10.19
N MET A 426 7.58 14.68 -11.26
CA MET A 426 8.09 14.65 -12.64
C MET A 426 9.00 15.82 -13.01
N GLN A 427 9.09 16.88 -12.19
CA GLN A 427 9.98 18.02 -12.45
C GLN A 427 11.47 17.64 -12.50
N VAL A 428 11.81 16.36 -12.32
CA VAL A 428 13.18 15.85 -12.24
C VAL A 428 13.57 14.89 -13.37
N TYR A 429 12.70 14.69 -14.37
CA TYR A 429 13.13 14.03 -15.62
C TYR A 429 14.21 14.80 -16.40
N GLY A 430 14.63 15.99 -15.93
CA GLY A 430 15.72 16.78 -16.49
C GLY A 430 17.15 16.32 -16.13
N PHE A 431 17.32 15.34 -15.23
CA PHE A 431 18.64 14.75 -14.97
C PHE A 431 18.59 13.23 -15.24
N PRO A 432 19.32 12.72 -16.26
CA PRO A 432 19.27 11.31 -16.60
C PRO A 432 19.76 10.46 -15.42
N HIS A 433 18.89 9.58 -14.95
CA HIS A 433 19.24 8.49 -14.06
C HIS A 433 20.29 7.59 -14.75
N PRO A 434 21.45 7.28 -14.14
CA PRO A 434 22.48 6.44 -14.80
C PRO A 434 22.13 4.95 -14.92
N ARG A 435 20.85 4.55 -14.82
CA ARG A 435 20.42 3.14 -14.94
C ARG A 435 19.56 2.86 -16.17
N MET A 436 19.67 3.68 -17.22
CA MET A 436 19.26 3.32 -18.57
C MET A 436 20.42 2.61 -19.29
N ASN A 437 20.26 1.30 -19.48
CA ASN A 437 20.93 0.45 -20.47
C ASN A 437 22.39 0.77 -20.85
N TYR A 438 23.35 0.04 -20.26
CA TYR A 438 24.62 -0.25 -20.92
C TYR A 438 24.43 -1.31 -22.02
N ALA A 439 23.52 -1.04 -22.95
CA ALA A 439 23.39 -1.79 -24.19
C ALA A 439 23.34 -0.75 -25.31
N ILE A 440 24.27 -0.88 -26.25
CA ILE A 440 24.50 -0.01 -27.42
C ILE A 440 25.39 1.20 -27.11
N LEU A 441 26.70 0.94 -27.06
CA LEU A 441 27.73 1.79 -27.67
C LEU A 441 28.97 0.92 -27.91
N ASP A 442 28.80 -0.10 -28.75
CA ASP A 442 29.89 -0.96 -29.20
C ASP A 442 30.26 -0.58 -30.64
N SER A 443 31.08 0.47 -30.80
CA SER A 443 31.97 0.70 -31.96
C SER A 443 32.81 1.99 -31.83
N PRO A 444 33.97 2.08 -32.50
CA PRO A 444 35.24 2.30 -31.79
C PRO A 444 35.74 3.75 -31.88
N LEU A 445 36.01 4.36 -30.71
CA LEU A 445 36.94 5.50 -30.61
C LEU A 445 38.38 5.00 -30.64
N ARG A 446 38.81 4.49 -31.80
CA ARG A 446 40.22 4.52 -32.20
C ARG A 446 40.44 5.84 -32.94
N LEU A 447 40.86 6.87 -32.21
CA LEU A 447 41.68 7.99 -32.69
C LEU A 447 41.65 9.08 -31.61
N LEU A 448 42.66 9.07 -30.74
CA LEU A 448 43.36 10.25 -30.20
C LEU A 448 44.29 9.78 -29.08
N ASP A 449 45.33 9.05 -29.49
CA ASP A 449 46.57 9.01 -28.72
C ASP A 449 47.39 10.23 -29.13
N ARG A 450 47.53 11.21 -28.22
CA ARG A 450 48.78 11.93 -27.92
C ARG A 450 48.53 13.19 -27.06
N LYS A 451 49.18 13.18 -25.89
CA LYS A 451 49.53 14.31 -25.01
C LYS A 451 48.37 15.00 -24.27
N ALA A 452 47.94 14.41 -23.16
CA ALA A 452 47.31 15.15 -22.07
C ALA A 452 48.23 15.11 -20.84
N GLU A 453 48.55 16.28 -20.28
CA GLU A 453 49.45 16.46 -19.14
C GLU A 453 48.88 15.85 -17.83
N PRO A 454 49.72 15.57 -16.81
CA PRO A 454 49.32 14.97 -15.54
C PRO A 454 48.20 15.73 -14.80
N VAL A 455 48.04 17.02 -15.08
CA VAL A 455 47.01 17.89 -14.48
C VAL A 455 45.59 17.46 -14.92
N THR A 456 45.43 16.97 -16.15
CA THR A 456 44.13 16.51 -16.68
C THR A 456 43.62 15.25 -15.98
N HIS A 457 44.53 14.35 -15.57
CA HIS A 457 44.18 13.14 -14.83
C HIS A 457 43.74 13.45 -13.39
N PHE A 458 44.31 14.48 -12.75
CA PHE A 458 43.92 14.89 -11.40
C PHE A 458 42.51 15.52 -11.38
N PHE A 459 42.18 16.33 -12.40
CA PHE A 459 40.83 16.91 -12.53
C PHE A 459 39.78 15.86 -12.89
N LEU A 460 40.07 14.90 -13.77
CA LEU A 460 39.14 13.80 -14.09
C LEU A 460 38.91 12.86 -12.90
N ASP A 461 39.95 12.54 -12.13
CA ASP A 461 39.83 11.66 -10.96
C ASP A 461 39.12 12.36 -9.79
N ALA A 462 39.32 13.68 -9.61
CA ALA A 462 38.53 14.49 -8.69
C ALA A 462 37.05 14.58 -9.12
N TYR A 463 36.78 14.78 -10.42
CA TYR A 463 35.43 14.83 -10.99
C TYR A 463 34.69 13.50 -10.83
N HIS A 464 35.36 12.37 -11.08
CA HIS A 464 34.81 11.01 -10.88
C HIS A 464 34.58 10.65 -9.41
N LYS A 465 35.40 11.18 -8.49
CA LYS A 465 35.22 10.95 -7.04
C LYS A 465 34.17 11.87 -6.41
N SER A 466 33.93 13.06 -6.97
CA SER A 466 32.90 13.99 -6.50
C SER A 466 31.52 13.77 -7.11
N LEU A 467 31.43 13.18 -8.30
CA LEU A 467 30.14 12.93 -8.99
C LEU A 467 29.16 12.07 -8.17
N PRO A 468 29.57 10.97 -7.52
CA PRO A 468 28.67 10.15 -6.73
C PRO A 468 28.09 10.91 -5.55
N LEU A 469 28.90 11.76 -4.91
CA LEU A 469 28.47 12.56 -3.75
C LEU A 469 27.55 13.71 -4.17
N PHE A 470 27.84 14.37 -5.30
CA PHE A 470 26.97 15.43 -5.85
C PHE A 470 25.66 14.87 -6.41
N ALA A 471 25.71 13.71 -7.09
CA ALA A 471 24.52 13.01 -7.55
C ALA A 471 23.66 12.52 -6.38
N TYR A 472 24.29 11.97 -5.33
CA TYR A 472 23.57 11.55 -4.12
C TYR A 472 22.88 12.73 -3.41
N LEU A 473 23.57 13.87 -3.26
CA LEU A 473 23.01 15.09 -2.66
C LEU A 473 21.87 15.71 -3.47
N LEU A 474 21.94 15.67 -4.81
CA LEU A 474 20.82 16.13 -5.64
C LEU A 474 19.65 15.15 -5.62
N VAL A 475 19.92 13.85 -5.77
CA VAL A 475 18.89 12.80 -5.87
C VAL A 475 18.10 12.63 -4.57
N GLY A 476 18.73 12.73 -3.39
CA GLY A 476 18.01 12.65 -2.11
C GLY A 476 16.92 13.73 -1.95
N HIS A 477 17.22 14.98 -2.30
CA HIS A 477 16.26 16.09 -2.23
C HIS A 477 15.08 15.98 -3.21
N ILE A 478 15.23 15.18 -4.26
CA ILE A 478 14.23 14.99 -5.31
C ILE A 478 13.10 14.08 -4.83
N HIS A 479 13.44 13.03 -4.09
CA HIS A 479 12.49 12.06 -3.56
C HIS A 479 11.66 12.65 -2.41
N THR A 480 12.23 13.54 -1.60
CA THR A 480 11.56 14.14 -0.43
C THR A 480 10.79 15.43 -0.73
N ILE A 481 10.84 15.94 -1.96
CA ILE A 481 10.35 17.28 -2.31
C ILE A 481 8.90 17.56 -1.89
N GLN A 482 8.01 16.56 -1.91
CA GLN A 482 6.63 16.69 -1.45
C GLN A 482 6.58 17.03 0.05
N SER A 483 7.31 16.25 0.87
CA SER A 483 7.40 16.47 2.32
C SER A 483 8.12 17.77 2.66
N ASP A 484 9.22 18.08 1.98
CA ASP A 484 10.00 19.29 2.24
C ASP A 484 9.21 20.56 1.94
N ARG A 485 8.53 20.61 0.78
CA ARG A 485 7.68 21.75 0.42
C ARG A 485 6.51 21.88 1.36
N PHE A 486 5.85 20.77 1.71
CA PHE A 486 4.72 20.80 2.61
C PHE A 486 5.13 21.22 4.03
N PHE A 487 6.25 20.71 4.56
CA PHE A 487 6.82 21.15 5.83
C PHE A 487 7.09 22.65 5.84
N ASN A 488 7.69 23.19 4.77
CA ASN A 488 7.96 24.61 4.65
C ASN A 488 6.67 25.45 4.58
N ALA A 489 5.64 24.97 3.87
CA ALA A 489 4.33 25.62 3.81
C ALA A 489 3.65 25.66 5.20
N LEU A 490 3.63 24.53 5.90
CA LEU A 490 3.11 24.42 7.26
C LEU A 490 3.82 25.36 8.22
N LYS A 491 5.17 25.34 8.21
CA LYS A 491 6.01 26.24 9.00
C LYS A 491 5.72 27.70 8.68
N GLY A 492 5.61 28.05 7.40
CA GLY A 492 5.30 29.41 6.93
C GLY A 492 3.93 29.92 7.40
N HIS A 493 2.97 29.03 7.63
CA HIS A 493 1.64 29.35 8.17
C HIS A 493 1.50 29.15 9.69
N GLY A 494 2.63 28.96 10.40
CA GLY A 494 2.67 28.86 11.86
C GLY A 494 2.11 27.56 12.43
N ALA A 495 2.02 26.49 11.64
CA ALA A 495 1.64 25.17 12.14
C ALA A 495 2.77 24.56 12.97
N LEU A 496 2.43 23.85 14.07
CA LEU A 496 3.42 23.06 14.79
C LEU A 496 3.72 21.78 13.98
N CYS A 497 4.88 21.71 13.36
CA CYS A 497 5.28 20.56 12.56
C CYS A 497 6.69 20.08 12.86
N ARG A 498 6.93 18.78 12.70
CA ARG A 498 8.26 18.15 12.70
C ARG A 498 8.43 17.35 11.43
N LEU A 499 9.61 17.43 10.82
CA LEU A 499 10.01 16.60 9.68
C LEU A 499 11.18 15.71 10.09
N VAL A 500 11.04 14.41 9.82
CA VAL A 500 12.07 13.39 10.02
C VAL A 500 12.37 12.77 8.66
N ILE A 501 13.62 12.86 8.23
CA ILE A 501 14.11 12.20 7.02
C ILE A 501 14.91 10.98 7.45
N LEU A 502 14.60 9.83 6.86
CA LEU A 502 15.30 8.57 7.09
C LEU A 502 16.26 8.33 5.92
N PRO A 503 17.57 8.52 6.13
CA PRO A 503 18.56 8.25 5.08
C PRO A 503 18.51 6.77 4.69
N PHE A 504 18.67 6.48 3.40
CA PHE A 504 18.70 5.12 2.83
C PHE A 504 17.38 4.32 2.92
N GLU A 505 16.28 4.90 3.39
CA GLU A 505 14.98 4.26 3.33
C GLU A 505 14.22 4.68 2.08
N SER A 506 13.53 3.71 1.47
CA SER A 506 12.65 3.96 0.32
C SER A 506 11.22 4.24 0.77
N HIS A 507 10.22 3.93 -0.07
CA HIS A 507 8.81 4.12 0.27
C HIS A 507 8.45 3.35 1.55
N GLY A 508 8.82 2.07 1.63
CA GLY A 508 8.75 1.26 2.85
C GLY A 508 10.05 1.34 3.65
N TYR A 509 9.94 1.26 4.99
CA TYR A 509 11.10 1.31 5.87
C TYR A 509 11.53 -0.10 6.28
N SER A 510 12.81 -0.43 6.10
CA SER A 510 13.32 -1.79 6.26
C SER A 510 14.41 -1.91 7.32
N ALA A 511 15.29 -0.92 7.47
CA ALA A 511 16.37 -1.03 8.45
C ALA A 511 15.81 -1.00 9.87
N ARG A 512 16.33 -1.88 10.72
CA ARG A 512 15.89 -2.00 12.12
C ARG A 512 16.04 -0.68 12.85
N GLU A 513 17.16 0.02 12.65
CA GLU A 513 17.45 1.33 13.24
C GLU A 513 16.41 2.36 12.82
N SER A 514 16.06 2.42 11.54
CA SER A 514 15.04 3.34 11.00
C SER A 514 13.67 3.03 11.60
N ILE A 515 13.26 1.76 11.64
CA ILE A 515 11.98 1.35 12.24
C ILE A 515 11.93 1.73 13.71
N MET A 516 12.98 1.46 14.48
CA MET A 516 13.06 1.82 15.90
C MET A 516 13.02 3.34 16.10
N HIS A 517 13.67 4.11 15.22
CA HIS A 517 13.63 5.57 15.28
C HIS A 517 12.24 6.12 14.96
N VAL A 518 11.54 5.56 13.97
CA VAL A 518 10.16 5.91 13.62
C VAL A 518 9.20 5.63 14.76
N LEU A 519 9.34 4.48 15.42
CA LEU A 519 8.54 4.15 16.61
C LEU A 519 8.82 5.13 17.75
N TRP A 520 10.08 5.48 17.98
CA TRP A 520 10.46 6.46 18.99
C TRP A 520 9.87 7.85 18.69
N GLU A 521 10.00 8.37 17.47
CA GLU A 521 9.41 9.66 17.07
C GLU A 521 7.89 9.64 17.23
N THR A 522 7.24 8.57 16.79
CA THR A 522 5.79 8.38 16.88
C THR A 522 5.32 8.39 18.34
N ASP A 523 5.94 7.58 19.19
CA ASP A 523 5.59 7.50 20.61
C ASP A 523 5.80 8.85 21.31
N ARG A 524 6.96 9.49 21.15
CA ARG A 524 7.23 10.80 21.75
C ARG A 524 6.26 11.88 21.28
N TRP A 525 5.86 11.83 20.01
CA TRP A 525 4.88 12.75 19.44
C TRP A 525 3.49 12.57 20.07
N LEU A 526 3.02 11.32 20.17
CA LEU A 526 1.73 10.99 20.77
C LEU A 526 1.70 11.31 22.28
N GLN A 527 2.77 11.01 23.02
CA GLN A 527 2.87 11.38 24.43
C GLN A 527 2.68 12.88 24.59
N LYS A 528 3.40 13.69 23.81
CA LYS A 528 3.36 15.15 23.92
C LYS A 528 2.02 15.76 23.50
N HIS A 529 1.42 15.28 22.41
CA HIS A 529 0.30 15.98 21.75
C HIS A 529 -1.06 15.30 21.90
N CYS A 530 -1.09 14.02 22.26
CA CYS A 530 -2.33 13.26 22.45
C CYS A 530 -2.57 12.92 23.93
N VAL A 531 -1.53 12.48 24.66
CA VAL A 531 -1.68 12.03 26.05
C VAL A 531 -1.61 13.20 27.05
N SER A 532 -0.55 14.00 26.98
CA SER A 532 -0.21 15.06 27.93
C SER A 532 -0.93 16.39 27.72
N ASN A 533 -1.96 16.45 26.86
CA ASN A 533 -2.74 17.66 26.65
C ASN A 533 -3.64 17.93 27.87
N THR A 534 -3.04 18.42 28.95
CA THR A 534 -3.70 18.99 30.11
C THR A 534 -4.28 20.35 29.72
N SER A 535 -5.52 20.53 30.13
CA SER A 535 -6.35 21.73 30.08
C SER A 535 -5.70 22.98 30.69
N GLU A 536 -4.77 23.62 29.98
CA GLU A 536 -4.19 24.92 30.39
C GLU A 536 -4.45 26.08 29.42
N VAL A 537 -5.17 25.87 28.31
CA VAL A 537 -5.46 26.96 27.34
C VAL A 537 -6.76 27.73 27.64
N SER A 538 -7.51 27.38 28.69
CA SER A 538 -8.79 28.04 29.02
C SER A 538 -8.80 28.83 30.34
N ALA A 539 -7.67 28.99 31.04
CA ALA A 539 -7.65 29.67 32.33
C ALA A 539 -7.24 31.16 32.30
N ASP A 540 -6.68 31.68 31.20
CA ASP A 540 -6.11 33.05 31.17
C ASP A 540 -6.84 34.06 30.27
N ILE A 541 -8.06 33.76 29.85
CA ILE A 541 -8.94 34.72 29.17
C ILE A 541 -10.23 34.82 29.98
N GLY A 542 -10.18 35.54 31.11
CA GLY A 542 -11.41 35.66 31.92
C GLY A 542 -11.35 36.42 33.23
N LYS A 543 -10.33 37.22 33.57
CA LYS A 543 -10.43 38.17 34.69
C LYS A 543 -9.57 39.42 34.46
N SER A 544 -10.18 40.46 33.89
CA SER A 544 -10.02 41.87 34.33
C SER A 544 -10.71 42.81 33.34
N LYS A 545 -11.92 43.26 33.71
CA LYS A 545 -12.45 44.56 33.29
C LYS A 545 -13.23 45.12 34.47
N ASP A 546 -12.71 46.25 34.94
CA ASP A 546 -13.26 47.33 35.78
C ASP A 546 -12.01 47.93 36.44
N GLY A 547 -11.54 49.15 36.23
CA GLY A 547 -12.05 50.36 35.62
C GLY A 547 -11.35 51.52 36.36
N GLU A 548 -10.86 52.51 35.60
CA GLU A 548 -10.40 53.84 36.03
C GLU A 548 -8.96 54.07 36.51
N GLY A 549 -8.26 54.99 35.80
CA GLY A 549 -7.23 55.85 36.39
C GLY A 549 -5.98 56.12 35.55
N LYS A 550 -6.06 57.10 34.63
CA LYS A 550 -5.01 58.07 34.19
C LYS A 550 -3.52 57.65 34.26
N GLU A 551 -2.81 57.68 33.13
CA GLU A 551 -1.99 58.84 32.69
C GLU A 551 -1.29 58.54 31.36
N VAL A 552 -1.17 59.59 30.54
CA VAL A 552 -0.54 59.63 29.22
C VAL A 552 0.93 59.99 29.40
N THR A 553 1.85 59.30 28.73
CA THR A 553 3.01 59.94 28.09
C THR A 553 3.58 59.07 26.98
N ASP A 554 3.79 59.70 25.83
CA ASP A 554 4.41 59.19 24.60
C ASP A 554 5.87 58.74 24.81
N ILE A 555 6.36 57.85 23.94
CA ILE A 555 7.43 58.15 22.94
C ILE A 555 7.90 56.86 22.22
N GLU A 556 7.72 56.93 20.90
CA GLU A 556 8.53 56.44 19.77
C GLU A 556 9.10 55.01 19.66
N ASN A 557 8.70 54.41 18.54
CA ASN A 557 9.39 53.39 17.74
C ASN A 557 10.91 53.62 17.59
N LYS A 558 11.68 52.53 17.68
CA LYS A 558 12.77 52.26 16.73
C LYS A 558 13.13 50.78 16.66
N ALA A 559 12.85 50.19 15.50
CA ALA A 559 13.48 48.97 15.04
C ALA A 559 14.90 49.27 14.55
N VAL A 560 15.88 48.45 14.91
CA VAL A 560 17.16 48.29 14.21
C VAL A 560 17.60 46.83 14.25
N ALA A 561 18.00 46.32 13.09
CA ALA A 561 18.49 44.98 12.85
C ALA A 561 20.00 44.83 13.14
N ALA A 562 20.38 43.59 13.48
CA ALA A 562 21.62 42.86 13.21
C ALA A 562 23.00 43.51 13.50
N SER A 563 23.77 42.88 14.40
CA SER A 563 25.15 42.38 14.13
C SER A 563 25.74 41.71 15.37
N GLY A 564 26.59 40.71 15.14
CA GLY A 564 27.10 39.78 16.16
C GLY A 564 28.27 40.26 17.00
N GLY A 565 28.67 39.39 17.93
CA GLY A 565 29.87 39.52 18.75
C GLY A 565 29.72 38.70 20.04
N GLY A 566 30.49 37.62 20.15
CA GLY A 566 30.46 36.70 21.28
C GLY A 566 31.11 37.25 22.56
N GLY A 567 30.83 36.58 23.67
CA GLY A 567 31.57 36.75 24.92
C GLY A 567 30.83 36.29 26.18
N ALA A 568 31.38 35.25 26.79
CA ALA A 568 31.35 34.87 28.21
C ALA A 568 30.06 34.29 28.84
N GLU A 569 30.12 32.97 29.00
CA GLU A 569 29.79 32.16 30.18
C GLU A 569 29.25 32.87 31.43
N LEU A 570 28.09 32.40 31.89
CA LEU A 570 27.78 32.21 33.31
C LEU A 570 27.12 30.82 33.42
N ALA A 571 27.88 29.89 33.97
CA ALA A 571 27.43 28.60 34.42
C ALA A 571 26.67 28.78 35.75
N ASP A 572 25.59 28.02 35.93
CA ASP A 572 25.17 27.48 37.22
C ASP A 572 24.34 26.20 36.97
N ASP A 573 24.98 25.08 37.30
CA ASP A 573 24.48 23.88 37.98
C ASP A 573 23.17 23.21 37.53
N ILE A 574 23.33 22.13 36.74
CA ILE A 574 22.51 20.92 36.90
C ILE A 574 23.45 19.71 37.03
N GLU A 575 23.46 19.14 38.24
CA GLU A 575 24.14 17.89 38.58
C GLU A 575 23.61 16.69 37.76
N SER A 576 24.56 16.09 37.04
CA SER A 576 24.83 14.66 36.87
C SER A 576 23.68 13.63 36.92
N GLY A 577 23.50 12.97 35.77
CA GLY A 577 22.95 11.62 35.64
C GLY A 577 23.42 10.99 34.33
N GLN A 578 24.68 10.55 34.30
CA GLN A 578 25.42 9.99 33.18
C GLN A 578 24.69 8.84 32.45
N PHE A 579 24.72 8.84 31.10
CA PHE A 579 25.06 7.64 30.33
C PHE A 579 25.80 8.01 29.04
N HIS A 580 26.86 7.24 28.78
CA HIS A 580 27.97 7.54 27.87
C HIS A 580 27.61 7.67 26.39
N SER A 581 28.07 8.77 25.78
CA SER A 581 28.39 8.86 24.35
C SER A 581 29.57 7.93 24.04
N LYS A 582 29.34 6.90 23.20
CA LYS A 582 30.43 6.23 22.48
C LYS A 582 30.51 6.79 21.07
N ARG A 583 31.69 7.35 20.79
CA ARG A 583 32.13 7.87 19.49
C ARG A 583 31.95 6.83 18.38
N ARG A 584 31.50 7.34 17.23
CA ARG A 584 31.65 6.75 15.90
C ARG A 584 33.08 6.25 15.69
N SER A 585 33.21 5.01 15.23
CA SER A 585 34.35 4.57 14.43
C SER A 585 33.83 4.01 13.11
N LEU A 586 34.26 4.63 12.02
CA LEU A 586 34.23 4.08 10.67
C LEU A 586 34.79 2.66 10.66
N MET A 587 34.13 1.73 9.95
CA MET A 587 34.75 0.84 8.96
C MET A 587 33.75 -0.19 8.39
N TRP A 588 33.63 -0.15 7.05
CA TRP A 588 33.06 -1.11 6.08
C TRP A 588 31.55 -1.26 6.00
#